data_AF-A0A835MD67-F1
#
_entry.id   AF-A0A835MD67-F1
#
_cell.length_a   1.000
_cell.length_b   1.000
_cell.length_c   1.000
_cell.angle_alpha   90.00
_cell.angle_beta   90.00
_cell.angle_gamma   90.00
#
_symmetry.space_group_name_H-M   'P 1'
#
loop_
_entity.id
_entity.type
_entity.pdbx_description
1 polymer ?
#
loop_
_entity_poly.entity_id
_entity_poly.type
_entity_poly.pdbx_seq_one_letter_code
_entity_poly.pdbx_strand_id
1 'polypeptide(L)'
;MSKEGMLNCLFQVYSSKSKEWRKLDVYKFGYDSWPDGQVVFASGVLYWLTNGNILGFDVETEQPYFIILPVERIHRSEGLCGVCIGESEGCLHLIVISKAGLRVWILDSESKWVVNITFSDRGRVPAVPLYGCQKSCYSGSK
;
A
#
# COMPACT_ATOMS: atom_id res chain seq x y z
N MET A 1 -25.55 6.15 -13.07
CA MET A 1 -25.71 5.41 -11.80
C MET A 1 -24.90 4.13 -11.89
N SER A 2 -23.62 4.15 -11.50
CA SER A 2 -22.82 2.91 -11.45
C SER A 2 -23.33 2.07 -10.28
N LYS A 3 -23.58 0.78 -10.52
CA LYS A 3 -23.84 -0.16 -9.44
C LYS A 3 -22.59 -0.21 -8.57
N GLU A 4 -22.69 0.32 -7.36
CA GLU A 4 -21.67 0.19 -6.34
C GLU A 4 -21.65 -1.29 -5.94
N GLY A 5 -20.79 -2.04 -6.61
CA GLY A 5 -20.59 -3.43 -6.26
C GLY A 5 -19.90 -3.51 -4.92
N MET A 6 -20.27 -4.50 -4.10
CA MET A 6 -19.52 -4.90 -2.92
C MET A 6 -18.83 -6.23 -3.20
N LEU A 7 -17.58 -6.34 -2.79
CA LEU A 7 -16.80 -7.56 -2.78
C LEU A 7 -16.85 -8.19 -1.40
N ASN A 8 -17.06 -9.49 -1.37
CA ASN A 8 -16.93 -10.28 -0.15
C ASN A 8 -15.49 -10.80 -0.09
N CYS A 9 -14.75 -10.40 0.93
CA CYS A 9 -13.43 -10.94 1.22
C CYS A 9 -13.52 -11.89 2.42
N LEU A 10 -12.90 -13.05 2.25
CA LEU A 10 -12.77 -14.06 3.28
C LEU A 10 -11.30 -14.13 3.69
N PHE A 11 -11.04 -13.96 4.98
CA PHE A 11 -9.71 -14.19 5.55
C PHE A 11 -9.63 -15.59 6.12
N GLN A 12 -8.51 -16.25 5.89
CA GLN A 12 -8.20 -17.56 6.46
C GLN A 12 -6.84 -17.48 7.14
N VAL A 13 -6.79 -17.91 8.40
CA VAL A 13 -5.57 -17.88 9.19
C VAL A 13 -5.12 -19.31 9.47
N TYR A 14 -3.87 -19.61 9.15
CA TYR A 14 -3.26 -20.89 9.47
C TYR A 14 -2.60 -20.83 10.85
N SER A 15 -2.89 -21.81 11.71
CA SER A 15 -2.21 -21.96 12.99
C SER A 15 -1.16 -23.06 12.92
N SER A 16 0.10 -22.70 13.13
CA SER A 16 1.18 -23.68 13.18
C SER A 16 1.10 -24.61 14.41
N LYS A 17 0.35 -24.21 15.46
CA LYS A 17 0.16 -24.97 16.70
C LYS A 17 -0.91 -26.05 16.54
N SER A 18 -2.07 -25.71 16.00
CA SER A 18 -3.15 -26.69 15.75
C SER A 18 -2.99 -27.41 14.41
N LYS A 19 -2.15 -26.89 13.50
CA LYS A 19 -1.98 -27.36 12.12
C LYS A 19 -3.24 -27.23 11.27
N GLU A 20 -4.12 -26.30 11.62
CA GLU A 20 -5.41 -26.11 10.98
C GLU A 20 -5.57 -24.71 10.39
N TRP A 21 -6.40 -24.62 9.35
CA TRP A 21 -6.91 -23.36 8.82
C TRP A 21 -8.21 -23.01 9.55
N ARG A 22 -8.32 -21.77 10.02
CA ARG A 22 -9.59 -21.21 10.49
C ARG A 22 -10.06 -20.12 9.55
N LYS A 23 -11.36 -20.11 9.28
CA LYS A 23 -12.03 -19.06 8.52
C LYS A 23 -12.46 -17.97 9.48
N LEU A 24 -12.18 -16.73 9.13
CA LEU A 24 -12.73 -15.57 9.81
C LEU A 24 -14.05 -15.16 9.15
N ASP A 25 -14.68 -14.13 9.71
CA ASP A 25 -15.89 -13.57 9.16
C ASP A 25 -15.70 -13.03 7.73
N VAL A 26 -16.81 -12.93 7.01
CA VAL A 26 -16.83 -12.35 5.67
C VAL A 26 -16.94 -10.84 5.79
N TYR A 27 -15.98 -10.14 5.23
CA TYR A 27 -15.96 -8.68 5.21
C TYR A 27 -16.38 -8.16 3.84
N LYS A 28 -17.11 -7.05 3.84
CA LYS A 28 -17.58 -6.39 2.61
C LYS A 28 -16.73 -5.18 2.32
N PHE A 29 -16.16 -5.14 1.12
CA PHE A 29 -15.29 -4.08 0.66
C PHE A 29 -15.77 -3.51 -0.69
N GLY A 30 -15.38 -2.27 -1.01
CA GLY A 30 -15.68 -1.68 -2.32
C GLY A 30 -14.88 -2.35 -3.45
N TYR A 31 -15.40 -2.36 -4.68
CA TYR A 31 -14.75 -3.02 -5.83
C TYR A 31 -13.32 -2.55 -6.11
N ASP A 32 -13.00 -1.29 -5.79
CA ASP A 32 -11.67 -0.72 -5.99
C ASP A 32 -10.61 -1.24 -4.99
N SER A 33 -10.97 -2.16 -4.10
CA SER A 33 -10.13 -2.58 -2.97
C SER A 33 -9.34 -3.87 -3.22
N TRP A 34 -9.18 -4.33 -4.46
CA TRP A 34 -8.44 -5.56 -4.70
C TRP A 34 -6.94 -5.36 -4.45
N PRO A 35 -6.28 -6.23 -3.66
CA PRO A 35 -4.85 -6.16 -3.43
C PRO A 35 -4.03 -6.30 -4.72
N ASP A 36 -3.15 -5.35 -4.99
CA ASP A 36 -2.09 -5.45 -5.99
C ASP A 36 -0.91 -6.24 -5.42
N GLY A 37 -1.11 -7.54 -5.19
CA GLY A 37 -0.10 -8.61 -5.02
C GLY A 37 0.93 -8.50 -3.87
N GLN A 38 1.28 -7.32 -3.40
CA GLN A 38 2.32 -7.08 -2.41
C GLN A 38 1.70 -6.88 -1.03
N VAL A 39 2.18 -7.71 -0.10
CA VAL A 39 1.79 -7.67 1.32
C VAL A 39 2.98 -7.17 2.12
N VAL A 40 2.73 -6.26 3.06
CA VAL A 40 3.74 -5.75 3.99
C VAL A 40 3.27 -6.00 5.41
N PHE A 41 4.14 -6.54 6.26
CA PHE A 41 3.85 -6.68 7.68
C PHE A 41 4.59 -5.60 8.46
N ALA A 42 3.87 -4.76 9.21
CA ALA A 42 4.46 -3.72 10.04
C ALA A 42 3.61 -3.52 11.31
N SER A 43 4.25 -3.33 12.46
CA SER A 43 3.58 -3.06 13.74
C SER A 43 2.39 -3.98 14.08
N GLY A 44 2.50 -5.29 13.78
CA GLY A 44 1.42 -6.25 14.09
C GLY A 44 0.28 -6.31 13.08
N VAL A 45 0.39 -5.58 11.97
CA VAL A 45 -0.66 -5.48 10.95
C VAL A 45 -0.11 -5.93 9.59
N LEU A 46 -0.92 -6.67 8.84
CA LEU A 46 -0.68 -6.98 7.44
C LEU A 46 -1.34 -5.92 6.56
N TYR A 47 -0.60 -5.38 5.60
CA TYR A 47 -1.04 -4.31 4.71
C TYR A 47 -0.99 -4.76 3.25
N TRP A 48 -2.03 -4.44 2.50
CA TRP A 48 -2.11 -4.61 1.05
C TRP A 48 -2.38 -3.26 0.39
N LEU A 49 -1.57 -2.91 -0.60
CA LEU A 49 -1.90 -1.80 -1.48
C LEU A 49 -3.02 -2.24 -2.41
N THR A 50 -4.08 -1.45 -2.50
CA THR A 50 -5.20 -1.68 -3.41
C THR A 50 -5.30 -0.53 -4.42
N ASN A 51 -6.33 -0.52 -5.28
CA ASN A 51 -6.56 0.57 -6.23
C ASN A 51 -7.13 1.83 -5.53
N GLY A 52 -6.24 2.54 -4.82
CA GLY A 52 -6.50 3.86 -4.24
C GLY A 52 -6.67 3.89 -2.72
N ASN A 53 -6.55 2.75 -2.04
CA ASN A 53 -6.49 2.69 -0.58
C ASN A 53 -5.47 1.62 -0.12
N ILE A 54 -5.28 1.50 1.19
CA ILE A 54 -4.55 0.39 1.80
C ILE A 54 -5.54 -0.40 2.66
N LEU A 55 -5.58 -1.72 2.46
CA LEU A 55 -6.26 -2.65 3.34
C LEU A 55 -5.28 -3.07 4.44
N GLY A 56 -5.63 -2.81 5.70
CA GLY A 56 -4.94 -3.32 6.87
C GLY A 56 -5.69 -4.51 7.46
N PHE A 57 -4.97 -5.49 8.00
CA PHE A 57 -5.51 -6.60 8.79
C PHE A 57 -4.70 -6.70 10.07
N ASP A 58 -5.30 -6.32 11.19
CA ASP A 58 -4.69 -6.40 12.50
C ASP A 58 -4.65 -7.86 12.94
N VAL A 59 -3.45 -8.38 13.23
CA VAL A 59 -3.26 -9.81 13.50
C VAL A 59 -3.71 -10.19 14.91
N GLU A 60 -3.71 -9.25 15.86
CA GLU A 60 -4.11 -9.48 17.24
C GLU A 60 -5.64 -9.51 17.39
N THR A 61 -6.31 -8.52 16.81
CA THR A 61 -7.77 -8.39 16.85
C THR A 61 -8.46 -9.15 15.72
N GLU A 62 -7.71 -9.53 14.69
CA GLU A 62 -8.18 -10.23 13.49
C GLU A 62 -9.23 -9.46 12.70
N GLN A 63 -9.20 -8.13 12.81
CA GLN A 63 -10.12 -7.23 12.13
C GLN A 63 -9.43 -6.53 10.96
N PRO A 64 -10.01 -6.57 9.75
CA PRO A 64 -9.57 -5.75 8.64
C PRO A 64 -10.15 -4.34 8.73
N TYR A 65 -9.40 -3.37 8.19
CA TYR A 65 -9.81 -1.97 8.11
C TYR A 65 -9.15 -1.28 6.91
N PHE A 66 -9.70 -0.13 6.50
CA PHE A 66 -9.13 0.67 5.43
C PHE A 66 -8.37 1.88 5.94
N ILE A 67 -7.27 2.16 5.26
CA ILE A 67 -6.49 3.38 5.45
C ILE A 67 -6.63 4.21 4.19
N ILE A 68 -7.13 5.44 4.38
CA ILE A 68 -7.21 6.44 3.33
C ILE A 68 -5.80 6.95 3.05
N LEU A 69 -5.41 6.97 1.78
CA LEU A 69 -4.11 7.49 1.37
C LEU A 69 -4.04 9.01 1.63
N PRO A 70 -2.85 9.54 1.95
CA PRO A 70 -2.67 10.98 2.22
C PRO A 70 -2.74 11.86 0.97
N VAL A 71 -2.93 11.25 -0.19
CA VAL A 71 -3.05 11.91 -1.49
C VAL A 71 -4.41 11.54 -2.08
N GLU A 72 -5.18 12.55 -2.46
CA GLU A 72 -6.42 12.34 -3.22
C GLU A 72 -6.08 11.52 -4.47
N ARG A 73 -6.69 10.32 -4.56
CA ARG A 73 -6.66 9.38 -5.70
C ARG A 73 -5.57 9.73 -6.70
N ILE A 74 -4.35 9.26 -6.42
CA ILE A 74 -3.12 9.56 -7.14
C ILE A 74 -3.41 9.70 -8.64
N HIS A 75 -3.56 10.95 -9.07
CA HIS A 75 -4.14 11.22 -10.38
C HIS A 75 -3.06 10.90 -11.43
N ARG A 76 -3.38 10.00 -12.37
CA ARG A 76 -2.46 9.62 -13.45
C ARG A 76 -1.98 10.84 -14.27
N SER A 77 -2.69 11.97 -14.20
CA SER A 77 -2.35 13.23 -14.85
C SER A 77 -1.06 13.88 -14.33
N GLU A 78 -0.59 13.57 -13.12
CA GLU A 78 0.69 14.10 -12.59
C GLU A 78 1.93 13.35 -13.11
N GLY A 79 1.77 12.45 -14.08
CA GLY A 79 2.87 11.61 -14.55
C GLY A 79 3.30 10.60 -13.50
N LEU A 80 2.33 9.97 -12.84
CA LEU A 80 2.56 8.87 -11.91
C LEU A 80 3.32 7.73 -12.61
N CYS A 81 4.48 7.39 -12.07
CA CYS A 81 5.33 6.29 -12.53
C CYS A 81 5.03 5.00 -11.76
N GLY A 82 4.74 5.10 -10.46
CA GLY A 82 4.46 3.94 -9.61
C GLY A 82 4.09 4.32 -8.18
N VAL A 83 3.46 3.37 -7.49
CA VAL A 83 3.10 3.43 -6.08
C VAL A 83 3.48 2.09 -5.46
N CYS A 84 4.13 2.11 -4.31
CA CYS A 84 4.40 0.89 -3.55
C CYS A 84 4.34 1.16 -2.05
N ILE A 85 4.23 0.08 -1.29
CA ILE A 85 4.30 0.09 0.17
C ILE A 85 5.51 -0.73 0.63
N GLY A 86 6.06 -0.37 1.79
CA GLY A 86 7.17 -1.06 2.42
C GLY A 86 7.14 -0.93 3.93
N GLU A 87 7.94 -1.73 4.61
CA GLU A 87 8.18 -1.62 6.05
C GLU A 87 9.61 -1.12 6.29
N SER A 88 9.75 -0.21 7.25
CA SER A 88 11.05 0.20 7.79
C SER A 88 10.85 0.70 9.21
N GLU A 89 11.71 0.27 10.12
CA GLU A 89 11.70 0.65 11.55
C GLU A 89 10.36 0.34 12.25
N GLY A 90 9.66 -0.71 11.81
CA GLY A 90 8.34 -1.10 12.31
C GLY A 90 7.19 -0.30 11.69
N CYS A 91 7.46 0.70 10.86
CA CYS A 91 6.45 1.61 10.32
C CYS A 91 6.12 1.29 8.86
N LEU A 92 4.85 1.45 8.50
CA LEU A 92 4.41 1.35 7.11
C LEU A 92 4.80 2.60 6.34
N HIS A 93 5.49 2.40 5.21
CA HIS A 93 5.90 3.44 4.30
C HIS A 93 5.10 3.35 3.01
N LEU A 94 4.58 4.49 2.55
CA LEU A 94 3.99 4.66 1.22
C LEU A 94 4.97 5.44 0.37
N ILE A 95 5.32 4.91 -0.80
CA ILE A 95 6.23 5.54 -1.75
C ILE A 95 5.45 5.84 -3.03
N VAL A 96 5.42 7.11 -3.42
CA VAL A 96 4.87 7.54 -4.72
C VAL A 96 6.00 8.08 -5.58
N ILE A 97 6.13 7.51 -6.77
CA ILE A 97 7.11 7.89 -7.77
C ILE A 97 6.36 8.59 -8.90
N SER A 98 6.69 9.84 -9.19
CA SER A 98 6.15 10.59 -10.33
C SER A 98 7.28 11.25 -11.10
N LYS A 99 6.93 11.88 -12.24
CA LYS A 99 7.88 12.72 -12.98
C LYS A 99 8.45 13.87 -12.16
N ALA A 100 7.72 14.35 -11.15
CA ALA A 100 8.19 15.42 -10.26
C ALA A 100 9.23 14.93 -9.24
N GLY A 101 9.34 13.61 -9.05
CA GLY A 101 10.29 12.98 -8.16
C GLY A 101 9.63 11.96 -7.24
N LEU A 102 10.21 11.77 -6.05
CA LEU A 102 9.81 10.72 -5.10
C LEU A 102 9.28 11.34 -3.82
N ARG A 103 8.10 10.88 -3.39
CA ARG A 103 7.49 11.25 -2.11
C ARG A 103 7.32 10.01 -1.24
N VAL A 104 7.74 10.10 0.03
CA VAL A 104 7.58 9.05 1.04
C VAL A 104 6.70 9.57 2.17
N TRP A 105 5.65 8.82 2.48
CA TRP A 105 4.84 9.01 3.69
C TRP A 105 5.07 7.84 4.63
N ILE A 106 5.10 8.14 5.93
CA ILE A 106 5.13 7.16 7.01
C ILE A 106 3.78 7.18 7.68
N LEU A 107 3.19 6.00 7.88
CA LEU A 107 2.06 5.86 8.78
C LEU A 107 2.60 5.77 10.21
N ASP A 108 2.34 6.79 11.01
CA ASP A 108 2.75 6.83 12.41
C ASP A 108 1.85 5.94 13.30
N SER A 109 2.22 5.85 14.58
CA SER A 109 1.50 5.07 15.59
C SER A 109 0.08 5.58 15.86
N GLU A 110 -0.25 6.82 15.49
CA GLU A 110 -1.60 7.39 15.60
C GLU A 110 -2.43 7.17 14.32
N SER A 111 -1.96 6.32 13.40
CA SER A 111 -2.56 6.11 12.09
C SER A 111 -2.66 7.38 11.23
N LYS A 112 -1.72 8.33 11.44
CA LYS A 112 -1.61 9.55 10.64
C LYS A 112 -0.42 9.43 9.69
N TRP A 113 -0.60 10.00 8.51
CA TRP A 113 0.48 10.07 7.53
C TRP A 113 1.36 11.28 7.79
N VAL A 114 2.65 11.02 7.96
CA VAL A 114 3.69 12.06 8.06
C VAL A 114 4.54 12.02 6.80
N VAL A 115 4.76 13.18 6.17
CA VAL A 115 5.68 13.30 5.04
C VAL A 115 7.10 13.18 5.57
N ASN A 116 7.84 12.17 5.13
CA ASN A 116 9.23 11.99 5.54
C ASN A 116 10.19 12.66 4.56
N ILE A 117 10.04 12.38 3.26
CA ILE A 117 11.00 12.85 2.25
C ILE A 117 10.29 13.23 0.95
N THR A 118 10.65 14.39 0.40
CA THR A 118 10.31 14.79 -0.97
C THR A 118 11.60 15.08 -1.73
N PHE A 119 11.90 14.28 -2.75
CA PHE A 119 12.94 14.61 -3.73
C PHE A 119 12.28 15.28 -4.92
N SER A 120 12.62 16.53 -5.20
CA SER A 120 12.25 17.21 -6.45
C SER A 120 13.43 17.21 -7.41
N ASP A 121 13.20 16.85 -8.66
CA ASP A 121 14.28 16.74 -9.65
C ASP A 121 14.81 18.14 -10.02
N ARG A 122 15.93 18.51 -9.39
CA ARG A 122 16.96 19.36 -10.01
C ARG A 122 18.30 18.61 -10.07
N GLY A 123 18.27 17.36 -10.52
CA GLY A 123 19.44 16.59 -10.93
C GLY A 123 19.84 15.48 -9.96
N ARG A 124 19.52 14.25 -10.37
CA ARG A 124 19.92 12.93 -9.83
C ARG A 124 18.99 12.37 -8.75
N VAL A 125 18.16 11.41 -9.17
CA VAL A 125 17.52 10.46 -8.27
C VAL A 125 18.61 9.55 -7.68
N PRO A 126 18.74 9.41 -6.34
CA PRO A 126 19.59 8.37 -5.79
C PRO A 126 19.04 7.01 -6.21
N ALA A 127 19.92 6.12 -6.66
CA ALA A 127 19.57 4.74 -6.94
C ALA A 127 19.21 4.03 -5.62
N VAL A 128 17.97 4.21 -5.17
CA VAL A 128 17.42 3.40 -4.09
C VAL A 128 17.12 2.03 -4.68
N PRO A 129 17.70 0.93 -4.17
CA PRO A 129 17.35 -0.40 -4.63
C PRO A 129 15.94 -0.72 -4.13
N LEU A 130 14.93 -0.28 -4.89
CA LEU A 130 13.54 -0.65 -4.69
C LEU A 130 13.34 -2.06 -5.27
N TYR A 131 13.58 -3.08 -4.44
CA TYR A 131 13.17 -4.44 -4.76
C TYR A 131 11.63 -4.47 -4.84
N GLY A 132 11.08 -4.46 -6.05
CA GLY A 132 9.64 -4.64 -6.29
C GLY A 132 8.94 -3.56 -7.11
N CYS A 133 9.57 -2.41 -7.40
CA CYS A 133 8.95 -1.43 -8.30
C CYS A 133 9.11 -1.88 -9.76
N GLN A 134 8.00 -2.17 -10.45
CA GLN A 134 8.02 -2.40 -11.90
C GLN A 134 8.62 -1.16 -12.60
N LYS A 135 9.74 -1.39 -13.31
CA LYS A 135 10.51 -0.39 -14.03
C LYS A 135 9.68 0.16 -15.20
N SER A 136 8.93 1.25 -15.02
CA SER A 136 8.23 1.90 -16.14
C SER A 136 8.86 3.23 -16.60
N CYS A 137 9.73 3.86 -15.80
CA CYS A 137 10.19 5.24 -16.07
C CYS A 137 11.63 5.39 -16.59
N TYR A 138 12.32 4.31 -16.96
CA TYR A 138 13.61 4.41 -17.67
C TYR A 138 13.42 4.24 -19.18
N SER A 139 12.90 5.26 -19.85
CA SER A 139 13.15 5.46 -21.28
C SER A 139 14.06 6.68 -21.44
N GLY A 140 15.36 6.44 -21.36
CA GLY A 140 16.35 7.43 -21.75
C GLY A 140 16.28 7.62 -23.27
N SER A 141 15.95 8.83 -23.70
CA SER A 141 16.13 9.26 -25.09
C SER A 141 17.62 9.16 -25.44
N LYS A 142 17.94 8.36 -26.47
CA LYS A 142 19.23 8.46 -27.18
C LYS A 142 19.23 9.71 -28.04
#